data_AF-A0A969MW85-F1
#
_entry.id   AF-A0A969MW85-F1
#
_cell.length_a   1.000
_cell.length_b   1.000
_cell.length_c   1.000
_cell.angle_alpha   90.00
_cell.angle_beta   90.00
_cell.angle_gamma   90.00
#
_symmetry.space_group_name_H-M   'P 1'
#
loop_
_entity.id
_entity.type
_entity.pdbx_description
1 polymer ?
#
loop_
_entity_poly.entity_id
_entity_poly.type
_entity_poly.pdbx_seq_one_letter_code
_entity_poly.pdbx_strand_id
1 'polypeptide(L)'
;MSSSKTSDSWARAGTRAAGKAHAEIEAIRDAQARGASLRGATVYVTLEPCCTQGRTPPCTEALIEQKVSCVVVAATDPNPAHAGRAYRLLRKAGIKVITGVLADEAKQLNLPFHHWMLTGKPWVVAKAALSIDGKLTRPKGQGKWISSENHARMSNTSAQPPMPSWSEHKPPAWTTPT
;
A
#
# COMPACT_ATOMS: atom_id res chain seq x y z
N MET A 1 -18.53 -32.22 19.67
CA MET A 1 -18.34 -30.76 19.55
C MET A 1 -17.36 -30.52 18.43
N SER A 2 -17.86 -30.09 17.27
CA SER A 2 -17.03 -29.90 16.08
C SER A 2 -16.12 -28.71 16.31
N SER A 3 -14.81 -28.97 16.37
CA SER A 3 -13.78 -27.92 16.33
C SER A 3 -13.95 -27.18 15.01
N SER A 4 -14.54 -25.99 15.05
CA SER A 4 -14.59 -25.09 13.89
C SER A 4 -13.15 -24.72 13.57
N LYS A 5 -12.53 -25.43 12.63
CA LYS A 5 -11.32 -24.96 11.97
C LYS A 5 -11.69 -23.61 11.36
N THR A 6 -11.23 -22.51 11.93
CA THR A 6 -11.01 -21.29 11.18
C THR A 6 -10.01 -21.68 10.10
N SER A 7 -10.49 -22.07 8.92
CA SER A 7 -9.60 -22.26 7.78
C SER A 7 -8.99 -20.89 7.51
N ASP A 8 -7.67 -20.78 7.68
CA ASP A 8 -6.84 -19.62 7.38
C ASP A 8 -6.98 -19.25 5.89
N SER A 9 -8.11 -18.64 5.55
CA SER A 9 -8.41 -18.13 4.23
C SER A 9 -8.13 -16.64 4.25
N TRP A 10 -7.01 -16.27 3.65
CA TRP A 10 -6.61 -14.89 3.44
C TRP A 10 -6.50 -14.62 1.94
N ALA A 11 -6.78 -13.37 1.57
CA ALA A 11 -6.67 -12.85 0.22
C ALA A 11 -5.75 -11.63 0.24
N ARG A 12 -5.11 -11.32 -0.89
CA ARG A 12 -4.22 -10.15 -0.99
C ARG A 12 -4.29 -9.52 -2.36
N ALA A 13 -4.17 -8.20 -2.40
CA ALA A 13 -4.01 -7.48 -3.64
C ALA A 13 -3.33 -6.12 -3.43
N GLY A 14 -2.92 -5.53 -4.55
CA GLY A 14 -2.47 -4.14 -4.63
C GLY A 14 -3.07 -3.49 -5.86
N THR A 15 -3.18 -2.16 -5.84
CA THR A 15 -3.61 -1.39 -7.00
C THR A 15 -2.59 -1.55 -8.12
N ARG A 16 -3.01 -2.10 -9.27
CA ARG A 16 -2.08 -2.43 -10.38
C ARG A 16 -1.70 -1.23 -11.25
N ALA A 17 -2.65 -0.32 -11.49
CA ALA A 17 -2.46 0.87 -12.30
C ALA A 17 -3.52 1.93 -12.00
N ALA A 18 -3.22 3.19 -12.29
CA ALA A 18 -4.16 4.30 -12.13
C ALA A 18 -5.43 4.09 -12.99
N GLY A 19 -6.61 4.30 -12.41
CA GLY A 19 -7.90 4.10 -13.07
C GLY A 19 -8.33 2.64 -13.22
N LYS A 20 -7.55 1.68 -12.72
CA LYS A 20 -8.01 0.30 -12.50
C LYS A 20 -8.62 0.17 -11.10
N ALA A 21 -9.16 -1.01 -10.81
CA ALA A 21 -9.69 -1.34 -9.50
C ALA A 21 -8.61 -1.13 -8.42
N HIS A 22 -9.04 -0.56 -7.30
CA HIS A 22 -8.19 -0.36 -6.14
C HIS A 22 -7.90 -1.69 -5.43
N ALA A 23 -6.89 -1.68 -4.57
CA ALA A 23 -6.45 -2.84 -3.81
C ALA A 23 -7.59 -3.54 -3.06
N GLU A 24 -8.55 -2.81 -2.50
CA GLU A 24 -9.69 -3.35 -1.77
C GLU A 24 -10.59 -4.20 -2.67
N ILE A 25 -10.90 -3.69 -3.87
CA ILE A 25 -11.73 -4.39 -4.85
C ILE A 25 -11.01 -5.63 -5.39
N GLU A 26 -9.72 -5.50 -5.68
CA GLU A 26 -8.91 -6.63 -6.15
C GLU A 26 -8.77 -7.71 -5.05
N ALA A 27 -8.65 -7.32 -3.78
CA ALA A 27 -8.61 -8.27 -2.67
C ALA A 27 -9.96 -8.97 -2.46
N ILE A 28 -11.07 -8.26 -2.66
CA ILE A 28 -12.41 -8.86 -2.66
C ILE A 28 -12.54 -9.91 -3.77
N ARG A 29 -12.08 -9.58 -4.99
CA ARG A 29 -12.08 -10.51 -6.12
C ARG A 29 -11.21 -11.74 -5.88
N ASP A 30 -10.02 -11.56 -5.32
CA ASP A 30 -9.13 -12.68 -4.95
C ASP A 30 -9.78 -13.60 -3.90
N ALA A 31 -10.43 -13.02 -2.88
CA ALA A 31 -11.17 -13.80 -1.89
C ALA A 31 -12.30 -14.63 -2.53
N GLN A 32 -13.10 -14.00 -3.38
CA GLN A 32 -14.22 -14.66 -4.08
C GLN A 32 -13.73 -15.77 -5.03
N ALA A 33 -12.66 -15.53 -5.78
CA ALA A 33 -12.06 -16.53 -6.67
C ALA A 33 -11.55 -17.77 -5.91
N ARG A 34 -11.17 -17.60 -4.64
CA ARG A 34 -10.77 -18.68 -3.73
C ARG A 34 -11.94 -19.33 -2.99
N GLY A 35 -13.17 -18.88 -3.24
CA GLY A 35 -14.36 -19.35 -2.52
C GLY A 35 -14.42 -18.88 -1.06
N ALA A 36 -13.65 -17.86 -0.68
CA ALA A 36 -13.63 -17.32 0.68
C ALA A 36 -14.73 -16.26 0.87
N SER A 37 -15.42 -16.31 2.01
CA SER A 37 -16.36 -15.27 2.41
C SER A 37 -15.66 -14.18 3.20
N LEU A 38 -15.97 -12.92 2.90
CA LEU A 38 -15.49 -11.76 3.64
C LEU A 38 -16.41 -11.35 4.79
N ARG A 39 -17.55 -12.02 4.95
CA ARG A 39 -18.48 -11.74 6.03
C ARG A 39 -17.78 -11.97 7.37
N GLY A 40 -17.75 -10.94 8.21
CA GLY A 40 -17.09 -11.00 9.50
C GLY A 40 -15.56 -10.91 9.43
N ALA A 41 -14.96 -10.78 8.25
CA ALA A 41 -13.52 -10.69 8.08
C ALA A 41 -12.94 -9.36 8.56
N THR A 42 -11.64 -9.35 8.83
CA THR A 42 -10.85 -8.14 9.06
C THR A 42 -10.06 -7.81 7.79
N VAL A 43 -10.17 -6.57 7.32
CA VAL A 43 -9.45 -6.06 6.15
C VAL A 43 -8.36 -5.11 6.60
N TYR A 44 -7.13 -5.32 6.12
CA TYR A 44 -5.99 -4.44 6.37
C TYR A 44 -5.69 -3.66 5.10
N VAL A 45 -5.62 -2.33 5.20
CA VAL A 45 -5.33 -1.42 4.08
C VAL A 45 -4.25 -0.42 4.46
N THR A 46 -3.36 -0.14 3.51
CA THR A 46 -2.23 0.79 3.73
C THR A 46 -2.65 2.26 3.67
N LEU A 47 -3.74 2.57 2.97
CA LEU A 47 -4.31 3.92 2.87
C LEU A 47 -5.80 3.87 3.18
N GLU A 48 -6.36 4.96 3.67
CA GLU A 48 -7.81 5.09 3.90
C GLU A 48 -8.62 4.74 2.63
N PRO A 49 -9.62 3.84 2.73
CA PRO A 49 -10.40 3.44 1.57
C PRO A 49 -11.12 4.61 0.92
N CYS A 50 -11.17 4.63 -0.41
CA CYS A 50 -11.87 5.70 -1.11
C CYS A 50 -13.37 5.67 -0.82
N CYS A 51 -13.96 6.87 -0.66
CA CYS A 51 -15.33 7.06 -0.17
C CYS A 51 -16.18 7.96 -1.07
N THR A 52 -15.74 8.26 -2.29
CA THR A 52 -16.49 9.05 -3.27
C THR A 52 -16.46 8.35 -4.62
N GLN A 53 -17.46 8.63 -5.44
CA GLN A 53 -17.50 8.15 -6.82
C GLN A 53 -16.37 8.80 -7.61
N GLY A 54 -15.48 7.99 -8.18
CA GLY A 54 -14.44 8.42 -9.11
C GLY A 54 -14.62 7.75 -10.46
N ARG A 55 -13.50 7.27 -11.04
CA ARG A 55 -13.54 6.36 -12.21
C ARG A 55 -14.10 4.98 -11.86
N THR A 56 -14.05 4.61 -10.59
CA THR A 56 -14.62 3.39 -10.02
C THR A 56 -15.54 3.75 -8.85
N PRO A 57 -16.49 2.87 -8.48
CA PRO A 57 -17.27 3.02 -7.26
C PRO A 57 -16.40 3.10 -5.99
N PRO A 58 -16.90 3.67 -4.89
CA PRO A 58 -16.19 3.76 -3.62
C PRO A 58 -15.87 2.39 -3.02
N CYS A 59 -14.64 2.23 -2.51
CA CYS A 59 -14.25 0.99 -1.84
C CYS A 59 -15.00 0.79 -0.51
N THR A 60 -15.42 1.88 0.15
CA THR A 60 -16.24 1.80 1.36
C THR A 60 -17.57 1.08 1.13
N GLU A 61 -18.21 1.28 -0.03
CA GLU A 61 -19.48 0.61 -0.34
C GLU A 61 -19.29 -0.88 -0.50
N ALA A 62 -18.28 -1.29 -1.27
CA ALA A 62 -17.93 -2.70 -1.44
C ALA A 62 -17.62 -3.40 -0.10
N LEU A 63 -16.87 -2.75 0.79
CA LEU A 63 -16.57 -3.30 2.11
C LEU A 63 -17.84 -3.50 2.97
N ILE A 64 -18.78 -2.55 2.90
CA ILE A 64 -20.08 -2.63 3.59
C ILE A 64 -20.92 -3.77 3.02
N GLU A 65 -21.00 -3.89 1.69
CA GLU A 65 -21.73 -4.95 1.01
C GLU A 65 -21.20 -6.35 1.35
N GLN A 66 -19.88 -6.49 1.47
CA GLN A 66 -19.22 -7.72 1.88
C GLN A 66 -19.39 -8.04 3.38
N LYS A 67 -19.96 -7.12 4.17
CA LYS A 67 -20.24 -7.28 5.61
C LYS A 67 -18.98 -7.65 6.40
N VAL A 68 -17.87 -6.98 6.11
CA VAL A 68 -16.64 -7.10 6.90
C VAL A 68 -16.89 -6.60 8.32
N SER A 69 -16.25 -7.21 9.33
CA SER A 69 -16.45 -6.80 10.73
C SER A 69 -15.50 -5.67 11.13
N CYS A 70 -14.30 -5.63 10.54
CA CYS A 70 -13.26 -4.71 10.91
C CYS A 70 -12.42 -4.26 9.70
N VAL A 71 -12.07 -2.98 9.68
CA VAL A 71 -11.10 -2.41 8.74
C VAL A 71 -9.98 -1.75 9.54
N VAL A 72 -8.75 -2.22 9.32
CA VAL A 72 -7.53 -1.68 9.90
C VAL A 72 -6.83 -0.85 8.83
N VAL A 73 -6.62 0.44 9.12
CA VAL A 73 -6.08 1.43 8.19
C VAL A 73 -4.75 1.94 8.69
N ALA A 74 -3.71 1.85 7.87
CA ALA A 74 -2.39 2.35 8.25
C ALA A 74 -2.31 3.87 8.18
N ALA A 75 -2.45 4.47 6.99
CA ALA A 75 -2.41 5.92 6.79
C ALA A 75 -3.80 6.50 6.45
N THR A 76 -4.11 7.68 7.00
CA THR A 76 -5.24 8.50 6.55
C THR A 76 -4.94 9.11 5.19
N ASP A 77 -5.95 9.21 4.31
CA ASP A 77 -5.78 9.85 3.01
C ASP A 77 -5.46 11.35 3.22
N PRO A 78 -4.32 11.87 2.73
CA PRO A 78 -3.97 13.27 2.86
C PRO A 78 -4.85 14.21 2.04
N ASN A 79 -5.64 13.69 1.09
CA ASN A 79 -6.57 14.49 0.30
C ASN A 79 -7.70 15.03 1.20
N PRO A 80 -7.86 16.36 1.34
CA PRO A 80 -8.91 16.95 2.17
C PRO A 80 -10.33 16.52 1.79
N ALA A 81 -10.55 16.13 0.53
CA ALA A 81 -11.84 15.63 0.06
C ALA A 81 -12.18 14.24 0.62
N HIS A 82 -11.20 13.49 1.14
CA HIS A 82 -11.35 12.12 1.62
C HIS A 82 -11.02 11.96 3.11
N ALA A 83 -10.07 12.73 3.63
CA ALA A 83 -9.50 12.59 4.96
C ALA A 83 -10.55 12.31 6.06
N GLY A 84 -10.51 11.10 6.60
CA GLY A 84 -11.35 10.61 7.70
C GLY A 84 -12.82 10.40 7.37
N ARG A 85 -13.25 10.60 6.11
CA ARG A 85 -14.65 10.37 5.68
C ARG A 85 -14.98 8.89 5.65
N ALA A 86 -14.06 8.05 5.19
CA ALA A 86 -14.29 6.61 5.10
C ALA A 86 -14.52 6.02 6.49
N TYR A 87 -13.77 6.51 7.49
CA TYR A 87 -13.92 6.07 8.88
C TYR A 87 -15.34 6.31 9.40
N ARG A 88 -15.92 7.48 9.09
CA ARG A 88 -17.30 7.81 9.51
C ARG A 88 -18.32 6.91 8.83
N LEU A 89 -18.18 6.68 7.52
CA LEU A 89 -19.10 5.82 6.75
C LEU A 89 -19.07 4.37 7.23
N LEU A 90 -17.87 3.80 7.39
CA LEU A 90 -17.69 2.42 7.84
C LEU A 90 -18.22 2.23 9.28
N ARG A 91 -17.91 3.16 10.20
CA ARG A 91 -18.45 3.11 11.57
C ARG A 91 -19.96 3.23 11.61
N LYS A 92 -20.56 4.09 10.77
CA LYS A 92 -22.03 4.21 10.65
C LYS A 92 -22.68 2.91 10.15
N ALA A 93 -21.97 2.15 9.33
CA ALA A 93 -22.40 0.83 8.86
C ALA A 93 -22.15 -0.32 9.88
N GLY A 94 -21.68 0.00 11.10
CA GLY A 94 -21.42 -1.00 12.15
C GLY A 94 -20.06 -1.70 12.04
N ILE A 95 -19.16 -1.21 11.19
CA ILE A 95 -17.82 -1.80 10.98
C ILE A 95 -16.83 -1.17 11.95
N LYS A 96 -16.04 -1.99 12.66
CA LYS A 96 -14.96 -1.52 13.54
C LYS A 96 -13.82 -0.94 12.69
N VAL A 97 -13.41 0.30 12.95
CA VAL A 97 -12.30 0.94 12.24
C VAL A 97 -11.15 1.24 13.19
N ILE A 98 -10.00 0.60 12.95
CA ILE A 98 -8.73 0.83 13.65
C ILE A 98 -7.82 1.64 12.71
N THR A 99 -7.18 2.70 13.21
CA THR A 99 -6.39 3.62 12.39
C THR A 99 -4.98 3.81 12.96
N GLY A 100 -4.01 4.07 12.10
CA GLY A 100 -2.66 4.48 12.53
C GLY A 100 -1.66 3.33 12.71
N VAL A 101 -2.02 2.11 12.33
CA VAL A 101 -1.14 0.94 12.45
C VAL A 101 -0.04 1.03 11.38
N LEU A 102 1.23 1.15 11.79
CA LEU A 102 2.36 1.38 10.87
C LEU A 102 2.15 2.60 9.95
N ALA A 103 1.59 3.67 10.51
CA ALA A 103 1.20 4.86 9.76
C ALA A 103 2.39 5.53 9.06
N ASP A 104 3.56 5.55 9.70
CA ASP A 104 4.72 6.24 9.15
C ASP A 104 5.33 5.43 8.00
N GLU A 105 5.41 4.11 8.12
CA GLU A 105 5.81 3.20 7.05
C GLU A 105 4.86 3.29 5.85
N ALA A 106 3.55 3.37 6.10
CA ALA A 106 2.56 3.51 5.04
C ALA A 106 2.62 4.88 4.33
N LYS A 107 2.89 5.97 5.05
CA LYS A 107 3.19 7.27 4.44
C LYS A 107 4.47 7.21 3.62
N GLN A 108 5.49 6.52 4.12
CA GLN A 108 6.77 6.35 3.42
C GLN A 108 6.60 5.61 2.09
N LEU A 109 5.74 4.59 2.06
CA LEU A 109 5.40 3.83 0.85
C LEU A 109 4.85 4.73 -0.28
N ASN A 110 4.12 5.79 0.06
CA ASN A 110 3.46 6.70 -0.88
C ASN A 110 3.94 8.15 -0.75
N LEU A 111 5.21 8.37 -0.38
CA LEU A 111 5.77 9.73 -0.17
C LEU A 111 5.45 10.73 -1.30
N PRO A 112 5.64 10.39 -2.60
CA PRO A 112 5.38 11.36 -3.66
C PRO A 112 3.92 11.80 -3.72
N PHE A 113 3.00 10.86 -3.48
CA PHE A 113 1.56 11.14 -3.42
C PHE A 113 1.22 12.02 -2.21
N HIS A 114 1.74 11.68 -1.02
CA HIS A 114 1.53 12.49 0.18
C HIS A 114 2.06 13.92 0.01
N HIS A 115 3.27 14.07 -0.53
CA HIS A 115 3.87 15.38 -0.78
C HIS A 115 3.01 16.21 -1.74
N TRP A 116 2.59 15.62 -2.86
CA TRP A 116 1.73 16.30 -3.83
C TRP A 116 0.39 16.73 -3.22
N MET A 117 -0.28 15.84 -2.48
CA MET A 117 -1.59 16.14 -1.88
C MET A 117 -1.52 17.23 -0.81
N LEU A 118 -0.44 17.27 -0.01
CA LEU A 118 -0.30 18.25 1.06
C LEU A 118 0.22 19.61 0.58
N THR A 119 1.06 19.63 -0.46
CA THR A 119 1.79 20.85 -0.86
C THR A 119 1.35 21.41 -2.21
N GLY A 120 0.68 20.62 -3.04
CA GLY A 120 0.40 20.95 -4.44
C GLY A 120 1.65 20.98 -5.33
N LYS A 121 2.81 20.50 -4.83
CA LYS A 121 4.09 20.53 -5.53
C LYS A 121 4.58 19.10 -5.83
N PRO A 122 5.33 18.90 -6.93
CA PRO A 122 5.90 17.59 -7.24
C PRO A 122 6.99 17.23 -6.23
N TRP A 123 7.09 15.95 -5.90
CA TRP A 123 8.23 15.42 -5.15
C TRP A 123 9.45 15.30 -6.06
N VAL A 124 10.52 16.03 -5.74
CA VAL A 124 11.71 16.12 -6.60
C VAL A 124 12.84 15.31 -5.98
N VAL A 125 13.40 14.39 -6.79
CA VAL A 125 14.60 13.64 -6.45
C VAL A 125 15.73 14.06 -7.39
N ALA A 126 16.80 14.63 -6.84
CA ALA A 126 18.02 14.94 -7.59
C ALA A 126 19.03 13.80 -7.42
N LYS A 127 19.36 13.11 -8.52
CA LYS A 127 20.41 12.09 -8.57
C LYS A 127 21.59 12.61 -9.38
N ALA A 128 22.80 12.45 -8.85
CA ALA A 128 24.05 12.74 -9.55
C ALA A 128 25.04 11.58 -9.38
N ALA A 129 25.87 11.36 -10.40
CA ALA A 129 27.03 10.48 -10.34
C ALA A 129 28.29 11.34 -10.44
N LEU A 130 29.12 11.30 -9.40
CA LEU A 130 30.33 12.11 -9.30
C LEU A 130 31.54 11.19 -9.14
N SER A 131 32.68 11.62 -9.68
CA SER A 131 33.98 11.07 -9.30
C SER A 131 34.32 11.42 -7.85
N ILE A 132 35.35 10.76 -7.29
CA ILE A 132 35.78 11.01 -5.89
C ILE A 132 36.25 12.45 -5.65
N ASP A 133 36.71 13.14 -6.70
CA ASP A 133 37.08 14.55 -6.70
C ASP A 133 35.88 15.49 -7.04
N GLY A 134 34.65 14.96 -7.03
CA GLY A 134 33.42 15.75 -7.16
C GLY A 134 33.08 16.19 -8.59
N LYS A 135 33.64 15.57 -9.63
CA LYS A 135 33.37 15.96 -11.02
C LYS A 135 32.22 15.18 -11.65
N LEU A 136 31.40 15.91 -12.38
CA LEU A 136 30.30 15.37 -13.21
C LEU A 136 30.74 15.02 -14.63
N THR A 137 31.95 15.44 -15.01
CA THR A 137 32.51 15.24 -16.35
C THR A 137 33.83 14.51 -16.26
N ARG A 138 34.21 13.88 -17.38
CA ARG A 138 35.42 13.08 -17.49
C ARG A 138 36.46 13.79 -18.36
N PRO A 139 37.75 13.53 -18.15
CA PRO A 139 38.78 13.89 -19.13
C PRO A 139 38.52 13.24 -20.49
N LYS A 140 38.92 13.92 -21.56
CA LYS A 140 38.79 13.42 -22.94
C LYS A 140 39.55 12.09 -23.10
N GLY A 141 38.94 11.11 -23.76
CA GLY A 141 39.55 9.80 -24.04
C GLY A 141 39.24 8.68 -23.03
N GLN A 142 38.50 8.97 -21.96
CA GLN A 142 38.02 7.92 -21.05
C GLN A 142 36.63 7.38 -21.45
N GLY A 143 36.27 6.21 -20.92
CA GLY A 143 34.97 5.57 -21.15
C GLY A 143 33.77 6.43 -20.71
N LYS A 144 32.55 6.00 -21.03
CA LYS A 144 31.33 6.83 -20.84
C LYS A 144 30.85 6.93 -19.38
N TRP A 145 31.22 6.00 -18.51
CA TRP A 145 30.55 5.77 -17.21
C TRP A 145 31.35 6.24 -15.99
N ILE A 146 30.85 7.24 -15.24
CA ILE A 146 31.45 7.68 -13.96
C ILE A 146 31.19 6.65 -12.86
N SER A 147 29.96 6.15 -12.76
CA SER A 147 29.55 5.15 -11.78
C SER A 147 29.58 3.73 -12.36
N SER A 148 29.65 2.72 -11.48
CA SER A 148 29.55 1.31 -11.89
C SER A 148 28.17 0.96 -12.47
N GLU A 149 28.12 -0.14 -13.22
CA GLU A 149 26.88 -0.71 -13.78
C GLU A 149 25.82 -0.96 -12.69
N ASN A 150 26.23 -1.46 -11.51
CA ASN A 150 25.32 -1.65 -10.38
C ASN A 150 24.64 -0.34 -9.96
N HIS A 151 25.40 0.76 -9.92
CA HIS A 151 24.89 2.06 -9.50
C HIS A 151 24.08 2.77 -10.61
N ALA A 152 24.39 2.46 -11.87
CA ALA A 152 23.58 2.85 -13.03
C ALA A 152 22.22 2.12 -13.01
N ARG A 153 22.16 0.82 -12.69
CA ARG A 153 20.88 0.10 -12.55
C ARG A 153 20.00 0.66 -11.44
N MET A 154 20.62 1.11 -10.35
CA MET A 154 19.94 1.84 -9.27
C MET A 154 19.49 3.27 -9.65
N SER A 155 19.80 3.78 -10.85
CA SER A 155 19.23 5.07 -11.31
C SER A 155 17.77 4.98 -11.71
N ASN A 156 17.25 3.78 -11.87
CA ASN A 156 15.82 3.60 -12.03
C ASN A 156 15.16 3.83 -10.67
N THR A 157 14.71 5.05 -10.40
CA THR A 157 13.99 5.43 -9.17
C THR A 157 12.67 4.70 -8.97
N SER A 158 12.22 3.92 -9.96
CA SER A 158 11.11 2.98 -9.87
C SER A 158 11.51 1.58 -9.38
N ALA A 159 12.81 1.27 -9.35
CA ALA A 159 13.32 0.01 -8.80
C ALA A 159 13.48 0.16 -7.29
N GLN A 160 12.37 -0.04 -6.55
CA GLN A 160 12.52 -0.58 -5.20
C GLN A 160 13.33 -1.88 -5.34
N PRO A 161 14.29 -2.17 -4.44
CA PRO A 161 14.80 -3.53 -4.35
C PRO A 161 13.59 -4.48 -4.28
N PRO A 162 13.61 -5.64 -4.95
CA PRO A 162 12.50 -6.57 -4.85
C PRO A 162 12.20 -6.76 -3.36
N MET A 163 10.97 -6.42 -2.95
CA MET A 163 10.52 -6.72 -1.60
C MET A 163 10.84 -8.20 -1.37
N PRO A 164 11.53 -8.57 -0.28
CA PRO A 164 11.83 -9.96 -0.01
C PRO A 164 10.53 -10.75 -0.11
N SER A 165 10.62 -11.93 -0.71
CA SER A 165 9.45 -12.77 -0.89
C SER A 165 8.85 -13.03 0.50
N TRP A 166 7.57 -12.73 0.70
CA TRP A 166 6.93 -12.97 2.01
C TRP A 166 6.93 -14.45 2.40
N SER A 167 7.28 -15.37 1.49
CA SER A 167 7.60 -16.77 1.77
C SER A 167 8.82 -16.97 2.68
N GLU A 168 9.71 -15.98 2.78
CA GLU A 168 10.88 -16.01 3.67
C GLU A 168 10.59 -15.42 5.07
N HIS A 169 9.47 -14.71 5.23
CA HIS A 169 9.00 -14.24 6.53
C HIS A 169 8.03 -15.25 7.15
N LYS A 170 8.57 -16.08 8.05
CA LYS A 170 7.75 -16.91 8.93
C LYS A 170 6.95 -15.96 9.84
N PRO A 171 5.60 -16.01 9.87
CA PRO A 171 4.85 -15.15 10.77
C PRO A 171 5.27 -15.41 12.22
N PRO A 172 5.36 -14.40 13.09
CA PRO A 172 5.65 -14.61 14.49
C PRO A 172 4.60 -15.56 15.07
N ALA A 173 5.04 -16.51 15.89
CA ALA A 173 4.14 -17.39 16.62
C ALA A 173 3.31 -16.52 17.58
N TRP A 174 2.03 -16.31 17.24
CA TRP A 174 1.09 -15.66 18.14
C TRP A 174 0.80 -16.63 19.29
N THR A 175 1.51 -16.48 20.40
CA THR A 175 1.14 -17.16 21.65
C THR A 175 -0.09 -16.47 22.21
N THR A 176 -1.21 -17.19 22.28
CA THR A 176 -2.40 -16.75 23.02
C THR A 176 -2.04 -16.51 24.48
N PRO A 177 -2.40 -15.35 25.07
CA PRO A 177 -2.26 -15.16 26.52
C PRO A 177 -3.15 -16.16 27.26
N THR A 178 -2.57 -16.82 28.28
CA THR A 178 -3.27 -17.64 29.28
C THR A 178 -4.15 -16.80 30.19
#